data_AF-A0A9W5X880-F1
#
_entry.id   AF-A0A9W5X880-F1
#
_cell.length_a   1.000
_cell.length_b   1.000
_cell.length_c   1.000
_cell.angle_alpha   90.00
_cell.angle_beta   90.00
_cell.angle_gamma   90.00
#
_symmetry.space_group_name_H-M   'P 1'
#
loop_
_entity.id
_entity.type
_entity.pdbx_description
1 polymer ?
#
loop_
_entity_poly.entity_id
_entity_poly.type
_entity_poly.pdbx_seq_one_letter_code
_entity_poly.pdbx_strand_id
1 'polypeptide(L)'
;MYILGRLILIMKMEITILESLKVCRDNELDNIEVVEEFTLGENNSEAVYLTSDEPMRYIKFYEYDFMNDRNGNLLHKLGLLKNGYTIKINTYLTCGILNYLIGYQRFDYVKGKVQLGENGKNGLIIENLEIKHTLKSIIYYIIK
;
A
#
# COMPACT_ATOMS: atom_id res chain seq x y z
N MET A 1 -21.80 7.55 -27.91
CA MET A 1 -20.39 7.22 -28.21
C MET A 1 -19.37 7.85 -27.23
N TYR A 2 -19.80 8.50 -26.14
CA TYR A 2 -18.91 9.10 -25.13
C TYR A 2 -18.56 8.14 -23.96
N ILE A 3 -19.52 7.31 -23.54
CA ILE A 3 -19.37 6.39 -22.40
C ILE A 3 -18.40 5.25 -22.72
N LEU A 4 -18.45 4.69 -23.93
CA LEU A 4 -17.50 3.65 -24.38
C LEU A 4 -16.06 4.19 -24.43
N GLY A 5 -15.87 5.44 -24.85
CA GLY A 5 -14.55 6.09 -24.83
C GLY A 5 -14.01 6.24 -23.41
N ARG A 6 -14.83 6.71 -22.46
CA ARG A 6 -14.47 6.77 -21.03
C ARG A 6 -14.20 5.39 -20.43
N LEU A 7 -14.99 4.38 -20.75
CA LEU A 7 -14.76 3.00 -20.29
C LEU A 7 -13.44 2.43 -20.81
N ILE A 8 -13.15 2.62 -22.09
CA ILE A 8 -11.86 2.24 -22.68
C ILE A 8 -10.72 3.01 -22.02
N LEU A 9 -10.92 4.30 -21.73
CA LEU A 9 -9.92 5.14 -21.08
C LEU A 9 -9.76 4.82 -19.58
N ILE A 10 -10.77 4.30 -18.88
CA ILE A 10 -10.65 3.80 -17.50
C ILE A 10 -9.97 2.42 -17.48
N MET A 11 -10.27 1.57 -18.46
CA MET A 11 -9.59 0.28 -18.64
C MET A 11 -8.14 0.45 -19.13
N LYS A 12 -7.87 1.53 -19.89
CA LYS A 12 -6.54 1.92 -20.37
C LYS A 12 -5.86 2.96 -19.49
N MET A 13 -6.56 3.55 -18.51
CA MET A 13 -5.95 4.43 -17.52
C MET A 13 -4.99 3.53 -16.81
N GLU A 14 -3.72 3.68 -17.20
CA GLU A 14 -2.60 3.16 -16.47
C GLU A 14 -2.93 3.40 -15.00
N ILE A 15 -2.99 2.29 -14.26
CA ILE A 15 -3.21 2.26 -12.82
C ILE A 15 -2.42 3.42 -12.25
N THR A 16 -3.09 4.51 -11.90
CA THR A 16 -2.36 5.70 -11.47
C THR A 16 -1.92 5.38 -10.05
N ILE A 17 -0.65 5.04 -9.94
CA ILE A 17 0.01 4.79 -8.67
C ILE A 17 0.13 6.15 -7.99
N LEU A 18 -0.65 6.32 -6.92
CA LEU A 18 -0.70 7.54 -6.10
C LEU A 18 -0.13 7.26 -4.71
N GLU A 19 0.50 6.10 -4.54
CA GLU A 19 1.18 5.70 -3.33
C GLU A 19 2.67 5.75 -3.55
N SER A 20 3.35 6.29 -2.55
CA SER A 20 4.78 6.22 -2.42
C SER A 20 5.12 5.26 -1.29
N LEU A 21 6.05 4.36 -1.58
CA LEU A 21 6.62 3.45 -0.60
C LEU A 21 8.12 3.70 -0.53
N LYS A 22 8.63 3.97 0.66
CA LYS A 22 10.06 4.16 0.92
C LYS A 22 10.52 3.26 2.06
N VAL A 23 11.75 2.80 2.00
CA VAL A 23 12.37 1.98 3.05
C VAL A 23 13.66 2.64 3.49
N CYS A 24 13.84 2.75 4.81
CA CYS A 24 15.02 3.31 5.42
C CYS A 24 15.53 2.37 6.52
N ARG A 25 16.85 2.19 6.60
CA ARG A 25 17.51 1.41 7.66
C ARG A 25 17.87 2.26 8.88
N ASP A 26 18.13 3.56 8.66
CA ASP A 26 18.68 4.44 9.70
C ASP A 26 17.68 5.50 10.22
N ASN A 27 16.37 5.30 10.02
CA ASN A 27 15.28 6.21 10.45
C ASN A 27 15.33 7.67 9.94
N GLU A 28 16.33 8.07 9.15
CA GLU A 28 16.44 9.43 8.62
C GLU A 28 15.66 9.57 7.31
N LEU A 29 14.42 10.09 7.42
CA LEU A 29 13.72 10.73 6.32
C LEU A 29 13.46 12.18 6.71
N ASP A 30 14.27 13.08 6.16
CA ASP A 30 14.03 14.51 6.28
C ASP A 30 12.68 14.88 5.63
N ASN A 31 11.85 15.64 6.36
CA ASN A 31 10.63 16.31 5.90
C ASN A 31 9.41 15.42 5.56
N ILE A 32 9.17 14.32 6.27
CA ILE A 32 7.91 13.57 6.16
C ILE A 32 7.10 13.66 7.47
N GLU A 33 5.86 14.13 7.38
CA GLU A 33 4.92 14.12 8.51
C GLU A 33 4.40 12.69 8.75
N VAL A 34 5.01 12.01 9.72
CA VAL A 34 4.55 10.70 10.22
C VAL A 34 3.45 10.92 11.23
N VAL A 35 2.24 10.43 10.92
CA VAL A 35 1.07 10.61 11.79
C VAL A 35 0.76 9.40 12.65
N GLU A 36 1.20 8.21 12.22
CA GLU A 36 0.98 6.95 12.91
C GLU A 36 2.21 6.05 12.70
N GLU A 37 2.58 5.32 13.75
CA GLU A 37 3.70 4.38 13.76
C GLU A 37 3.24 3.00 14.20
N PHE A 38 3.57 1.98 13.42
CA PHE A 38 3.27 0.58 13.72
C PHE A 38 4.55 -0.24 13.77
N THR A 39 4.58 -1.22 14.65
CA THR A 39 5.71 -2.14 14.80
C THR A 39 5.23 -3.55 14.45
N LEU A 40 5.83 -4.16 13.43
CA LEU A 40 5.48 -5.49 12.93
C LEU A 40 6.57 -6.50 13.29
N GLY A 41 6.24 -7.41 14.20
CA GLY A 41 7.16 -8.42 14.71
C GLY A 41 8.13 -7.88 15.77
N GLU A 42 9.12 -8.70 16.12
CA GLU A 42 10.08 -8.39 17.20
C GLU A 42 11.32 -7.65 16.69
N ASN A 43 11.70 -7.85 15.43
CA ASN A 43 12.85 -7.21 14.81
C ASN A 43 12.42 -5.97 13.99
N ASN A 44 13.01 -4.82 14.31
CA ASN A 44 12.62 -3.49 13.83
C ASN A 44 13.80 -2.74 13.19
N SER A 45 14.73 -3.47 12.59
CA SER A 45 15.93 -2.88 11.98
C SER A 45 15.63 -2.03 10.72
N GLU A 46 14.41 -2.07 10.20
CA GLU A 46 14.00 -1.34 9.00
C GLU A 46 12.70 -0.58 9.25
N ALA A 47 12.59 0.61 8.65
CA ALA A 47 11.40 1.43 8.67
C ALA A 47 10.85 1.59 7.25
N VAL A 48 9.59 1.20 7.04
CA VAL A 48 8.86 1.37 5.79
C VAL A 48 7.87 2.53 5.96
N TYR A 49 7.91 3.47 5.02
CA TYR A 49 7.07 4.65 4.99
C TYR A 49 6.06 4.50 3.85
N LEU A 50 4.78 4.55 4.19
CA LEU A 50 3.67 4.48 3.24
C LEU A 50 2.93 5.81 3.24
N THR A 51 2.95 6.49 2.10
CA THR A 51 2.28 7.77 1.86
C THR A 51 1.36 7.63 0.65
N SER A 52 0.23 8.34 0.64
CA SER A 52 -0.61 8.44 -0.56
C SER A 52 -1.11 9.86 -0.79
N ASP A 53 -1.19 10.22 -2.07
CA ASP A 53 -1.79 11.48 -2.55
C ASP A 53 -3.34 11.43 -2.55
N GLU A 54 -3.93 10.30 -2.16
CA GLU A 54 -5.36 10.14 -1.96
C GLU A 54 -5.64 9.62 -0.54
N PRO A 55 -6.75 10.03 0.12
CA PRO A 55 -7.11 9.48 1.42
C PRO A 55 -7.31 7.97 1.35
N MET A 56 -6.68 7.26 2.28
CA MET A 56 -6.78 5.81 2.42
C MET A 56 -7.67 5.45 3.61
N ARG A 57 -8.48 4.41 3.48
CA ARG A 57 -9.36 3.90 4.53
C ARG A 57 -9.29 2.40 4.63
N TYR A 58 -9.75 1.88 5.78
CA TYR A 58 -9.78 0.45 6.08
C TYR A 58 -8.40 -0.20 5.91
N ILE A 59 -7.36 0.49 6.37
CA ILE A 59 -5.98 0.03 6.28
C ILE A 59 -5.82 -1.11 7.29
N LYS A 60 -5.25 -2.23 6.86
CA LYS A 60 -5.08 -3.42 7.67
C LYS A 60 -3.72 -4.05 7.40
N PHE A 61 -3.06 -4.45 8.47
CA PHE A 61 -1.74 -5.07 8.46
C PHE A 61 -1.89 -6.54 8.80
N TYR A 62 -1.28 -7.40 7.99
CA TYR A 62 -1.36 -8.85 8.12
C TYR A 62 0.04 -9.46 8.09
N GLU A 63 0.20 -10.59 8.76
CA GLU A 63 1.25 -11.55 8.43
C GLU A 63 0.99 -12.13 7.03
N TYR A 64 2.05 -12.53 6.35
CA TYR A 64 1.96 -13.24 5.08
C TYR A 64 2.03 -14.75 5.29
N ASP A 65 0.99 -15.47 4.86
CA ASP A 65 0.99 -16.94 4.82
C ASP A 65 1.64 -17.39 3.50
N PHE A 66 2.97 -17.51 3.52
CA PHE A 66 3.76 -17.88 2.34
C PHE A 66 3.38 -19.25 1.77
N MET A 67 2.98 -20.19 2.62
CA MET A 67 2.65 -21.56 2.20
C MET A 67 1.35 -21.61 1.40
N ASN A 68 0.39 -20.72 1.68
CA ASN A 68 -0.92 -20.68 1.05
C ASN A 68 -1.16 -19.42 0.19
N ASP A 69 -0.12 -18.61 0.00
CA ASP A 69 -0.13 -17.38 -0.80
C ASP A 69 -1.30 -16.42 -0.45
N ARG A 70 -1.52 -16.21 0.85
CA ARG A 70 -2.68 -15.46 1.35
C ARG A 70 -2.37 -14.61 2.58
N ASN A 71 -3.35 -13.82 2.99
CA ASN A 71 -3.29 -13.10 4.26
C ASN A 71 -3.30 -14.11 5.41
N GLY A 72 -2.28 -14.04 6.27
CA GLY A 72 -2.22 -14.71 7.55
C GLY A 72 -2.98 -13.94 8.62
N ASN A 73 -2.42 -13.89 9.83
CA ASN A 73 -3.05 -13.24 10.96
C ASN A 73 -3.11 -11.72 10.76
N LEU A 74 -4.21 -11.13 11.21
CA LEU A 74 -4.36 -9.68 11.26
C LEU A 74 -3.62 -9.14 12.48
N LEU A 75 -2.73 -8.17 12.25
CA LEU A 75 -1.89 -7.54 13.28
C LEU A 75 -2.50 -6.22 13.75
N HIS A 76 -2.76 -5.30 12.81
CA HIS A 76 -3.24 -3.95 13.11
C HIS A 76 -4.31 -3.48 12.14
N LYS A 77 -5.07 -2.46 12.56
CA LYS A 77 -6.04 -1.74 11.72
C LYS A 77 -5.88 -0.24 11.93
N LEU A 78 -6.02 0.51 10.84
CA LEU A 78 -6.15 1.96 10.87
C LEU A 78 -7.40 2.37 10.07
N GLY A 79 -8.20 3.26 10.66
CA GLY A 79 -9.48 3.66 10.10
C GLY A 79 -9.35 4.50 8.83
N LEU A 80 -8.80 5.70 8.98
CA LEU A 80 -8.62 6.69 7.92
C LEU A 80 -7.23 7.29 8.01
N LEU A 81 -6.54 7.36 6.88
CA LEU A 81 -5.34 8.17 6.67
C LEU A 81 -5.70 9.29 5.69
N LYS A 82 -5.42 10.54 6.07
CA LYS A 82 -5.68 11.69 5.20
C LYS A 82 -4.65 11.74 4.06
N ASN A 83 -4.98 12.49 3.01
CA ASN A 83 -4.06 12.75 1.91
C ASN A 83 -2.75 13.37 2.44
N GLY A 84 -1.61 12.89 1.94
CA GLY A 84 -0.27 13.42 2.25
C GLY A 84 0.28 12.95 3.60
N TYR A 85 -0.55 12.32 4.43
CA TYR A 85 -0.10 11.75 5.69
C TYR A 85 0.65 10.45 5.46
N THR A 86 1.67 10.24 6.29
CA THR A 86 2.54 9.07 6.19
C THR A 86 2.41 8.18 7.39
N ILE A 87 2.35 6.88 7.15
CA ILE A 87 2.46 5.86 8.17
C ILE A 87 3.88 5.33 8.18
N LYS A 88 4.49 5.24 9.35
CA LYS A 88 5.77 4.57 9.57
C LYS A 88 5.53 3.15 10.08
N ILE A 89 6.26 2.20 9.53
CA ILE A 89 6.12 0.78 9.82
C ILE A 89 7.52 0.25 10.15
N ASN A 90 7.78 0.03 11.42
CA ASN A 90 9.01 -0.61 11.88
C ASN A 90 8.87 -2.12 11.72
N THR A 91 9.80 -2.75 11.04
CA THR A 91 9.75 -4.17 10.71
C THR A 91 11.15 -4.68 10.36
N TYR A 92 11.23 -5.99 10.10
CA TYR A 92 12.34 -6.62 9.41
C TYR A 92 11.84 -7.19 8.08
N LEU A 93 12.44 -6.77 6.97
CA LEU A 93 12.16 -7.30 5.64
C LEU A 93 13.13 -8.44 5.38
N THR A 94 12.61 -9.66 5.24
CA THR A 94 13.45 -10.81 4.87
C THR A 94 13.73 -10.74 3.37
N CYS A 95 14.95 -11.09 2.98
CA CYS A 95 15.34 -11.13 1.58
C CYS A 95 14.70 -12.34 0.88
N GLY A 96 13.97 -12.08 -0.21
CA GLY A 96 13.34 -13.10 -1.05
C GLY A 96 12.11 -13.78 -0.44
N ILE A 97 11.68 -13.38 0.76
CA ILE A 97 10.49 -13.92 1.43
C ILE A 97 9.60 -12.75 1.84
N LEU A 98 8.31 -12.87 1.58
CA LEU A 98 7.32 -11.89 2.02
C LEU A 98 6.94 -12.18 3.47
N ASN A 99 7.03 -11.17 4.34
CA ASN A 99 6.71 -11.31 5.76
C ASN A 99 5.33 -10.75 6.10
N TYR A 100 5.00 -9.60 5.51
CA TYR A 100 3.80 -8.85 5.86
C TYR A 100 3.07 -8.33 4.63
N LEU A 101 1.80 -8.00 4.84
CA LEU A 101 0.91 -7.52 3.81
C LEU A 101 0.06 -6.38 4.37
N ILE A 102 0.02 -5.28 3.64
CA ILE A 102 -0.80 -4.13 3.97
C ILE A 102 -1.91 -4.03 2.93
N GLY A 103 -3.16 -4.11 3.37
CA GLY A 103 -4.33 -3.91 2.51
C GLY A 103 -5.04 -2.63 2.86
N TYR A 104 -5.48 -1.87 1.85
CA TYR A 104 -6.24 -0.64 2.06
C TYR A 104 -7.21 -0.38 0.90
N GLN A 105 -8.08 0.61 1.08
CA GLN A 105 -8.97 1.10 0.04
C GLN A 105 -8.88 2.62 -0.03
N ARG A 106 -8.70 3.16 -1.23
CA ARG A 106 -8.76 4.60 -1.49
C ARG A 106 -10.21 5.14 -1.41
N PHE A 107 -10.34 6.46 -1.40
CA PHE A 107 -11.64 7.12 -1.41
C PHE A 107 -12.43 6.87 -2.71
N ASP A 108 -11.73 6.81 -3.85
CA ASP A 108 -12.24 6.43 -5.18
C ASP A 108 -12.59 4.93 -5.33
N TYR A 109 -12.57 4.16 -4.24
CA TYR A 109 -12.89 2.73 -4.17
C TYR A 109 -11.88 1.79 -4.84
N VAL A 110 -10.71 2.28 -5.23
CA VAL A 110 -9.60 1.43 -5.64
C VAL A 110 -9.05 0.70 -4.41
N LYS A 111 -8.71 -0.59 -4.57
CA LYS A 111 -8.07 -1.38 -3.51
C LYS A 111 -6.58 -1.47 -3.80
N GLY A 112 -5.77 -1.23 -2.78
CA GLY A 112 -4.34 -1.43 -2.85
C GLY A 112 -3.87 -2.50 -1.87
N LYS A 113 -2.82 -3.20 -2.27
CA LYS A 113 -2.15 -4.25 -1.51
C LYS A 113 -0.65 -4.03 -1.65
N VAL A 114 0.03 -3.84 -0.53
CA VAL A 114 1.49 -3.76 -0.46
C VAL A 114 2.00 -5.05 0.16
N GLN A 115 2.96 -5.68 -0.48
CA GLN A 115 3.67 -6.84 0.05
C GLN A 115 5.03 -6.39 0.59
N LEU A 116 5.29 -6.66 1.87
CA LEU A 116 6.54 -6.30 2.53
C LEU A 116 7.49 -7.50 2.55
N GLY A 117 8.53 -7.42 1.73
CA GLY A 117 9.68 -8.32 1.70
C GLY A 117 10.79 -7.71 0.84
N GLU A 118 12.05 -7.94 1.20
CA GLU A 118 13.18 -7.34 0.51
C GLU A 118 13.45 -8.08 -0.81
N ASN A 119 13.45 -7.37 -1.94
CA ASN A 119 13.66 -7.97 -3.28
C ASN A 119 15.16 -8.07 -3.68
N GLY A 120 16.09 -8.05 -2.72
CA GLY A 120 17.53 -8.25 -2.94
C GLY A 120 18.25 -7.24 -3.85
N LYS A 121 17.55 -6.23 -4.40
CA LYS A 121 18.09 -5.17 -5.26
C LYS A 121 18.13 -3.82 -4.54
N ASN A 122 16.96 -3.25 -4.19
CA ASN A 122 16.84 -1.85 -3.70
C ASN A 122 15.90 -1.69 -2.47
N GLY A 123 15.73 -2.68 -1.59
CA GLY A 123 14.92 -2.55 -0.37
C GLY A 123 13.44 -2.90 -0.55
N LEU A 124 12.63 -2.09 -1.24
CA LEU A 124 11.27 -2.45 -1.72
C LEU A 124 11.00 -1.71 -3.03
N ILE A 125 10.54 -2.42 -4.06
CA ILE A 125 10.16 -1.82 -5.35
C ILE A 125 8.64 -1.59 -5.34
N ILE A 126 8.19 -0.54 -6.03
CA ILE A 126 6.79 -0.31 -6.42
C ILE A 126 6.12 -1.57 -7.03
N GLU A 127 6.91 -2.53 -7.54
CA GLU A 127 6.43 -3.85 -7.98
C GLU A 127 5.69 -4.65 -6.89
N ASN A 128 5.94 -4.38 -5.62
CA ASN A 128 5.23 -5.01 -4.50
C ASN A 128 3.90 -4.33 -4.18
N LEU A 129 3.56 -3.25 -4.90
CA LEU A 129 2.27 -2.57 -4.82
C LEU A 129 1.34 -3.11 -5.91
N GLU A 130 0.32 -3.83 -5.49
CA GLU A 130 -0.77 -4.27 -6.35
C GLU A 130 -1.97 -3.33 -6.17
N ILE A 131 -2.46 -2.78 -7.27
CA ILE A 131 -3.64 -1.91 -7.29
C ILE A 131 -4.72 -2.56 -8.14
N LYS A 132 -5.93 -2.63 -7.60
CA LYS A 132 -7.08 -3.26 -8.25
C LYS A 132 -8.30 -2.35 -8.23
N HIS A 133 -8.81 -2.04 -9.42
CA HIS A 133 -10.09 -1.38 -9.57
C HIS A 133 -11.23 -2.27 -9.09
N THR A 134 -12.23 -1.64 -8.47
CA THR A 134 -13.50 -2.27 -8.14
C THR A 134 -14.58 -1.78 -9.11
N LEU A 135 -15.71 -2.49 -9.20
CA LEU A 135 -16.86 -1.99 -9.97
C LEU A 135 -17.29 -0.59 -9.49
N LYS A 136 -17.19 -0.33 -8.17
CA LYS A 136 -17.49 0.98 -7.59
C LYS A 136 -16.49 2.05 -8.06
N SER A 137 -15.20 1.73 -8.17
CA SER A 137 -14.23 2.71 -8.69
C SER A 137 -14.46 3.00 -10.17
N ILE A 138 -14.81 1.98 -10.96
CA ILE A 138 -15.15 2.17 -12.37
C ILE A 138 -16.36 3.08 -12.51
N ILE A 139 -17.44 2.83 -11.76
CA ILE A 139 -18.62 3.69 -11.74
C ILE A 139 -18.27 5.12 -11.29
N TYR A 140 -17.44 5.25 -10.25
CA TYR A 140 -16.98 6.54 -9.74
C TYR A 140 -16.29 7.38 -10.83
N TYR A 141 -15.38 6.79 -11.62
CA TYR A 141 -14.72 7.49 -12.73
C TYR A 141 -15.60 7.71 -13.96
N ILE A 142 -16.67 6.91 -14.15
CA ILE A 142 -17.64 7.15 -15.23
C ILE A 142 -18.49 8.38 -14.91
N ILE A 143 -18.95 8.48 -13.66
CA ILE A 143 -19.90 9.51 -13.21
C ILE A 143 -19.19 10.85 -12.93
N LYS A 144 -17.98 10.82 -12.35
CA LYS A 144 -17.19 12.01 -12.05
C LYS A 144 -16.49 12.56 -13.29
#